data_AF-I3UC96-F1
#
_entry.id   AF-I3UC96-F1
#
_cell.length_a   1.000
_cell.length_b   1.000
_cell.length_c   1.000
_cell.angle_alpha   90.00
_cell.angle_beta   90.00
_cell.angle_gamma   90.00
#
_symmetry.space_group_name_H-M   'P 1'
#
loop_
_entity.id
_entity.type
_entity.pdbx_description
1 polymer ?
#
loop_
_entity_poly.entity_id
_entity_poly.type
_entity_poly.pdbx_seq_one_letter_code
_entity_poly.pdbx_strand_id
1 'polypeptide(L)' 'MKKIYLACTAPPYRPVAATHDWVKGQPDWIWAELNSSHSAPLLAPNRVADKLLEMSAL' A
#
# COMPACT_ATOMS: atom_id res chain seq x y z
N MET A 1 -17.60 -4.90 -1.73
CA MET A 1 -16.52 -4.22 -0.98
C MET A 1 -15.36 -3.98 -1.94
N LYS A 2 -14.77 -2.78 -1.91
CA LYS A 2 -13.56 -2.47 -2.71
C LYS A 2 -12.34 -3.16 -2.10
N LYS A 3 -11.43 -3.67 -2.95
CA LYS A 3 -10.14 -4.23 -2.52
C LYS A 3 -9.07 -3.19 -2.79
N ILE A 4 -8.34 -2.78 -1.76
CA ILE A 4 -7.29 -1.77 -1.87
C ILE A 4 -5.97 -2.43 -1.46
N TYR A 5 -4.94 -2.28 -2.29
CA TYR A 5 -3.57 -2.67 -1.95
C TYR A 5 -2.73 -1.43 -1.72
N LEU A 6 -2.28 -1.23 -0.47
CA LEU A 6 -1.40 -0.14 -0.11
C LEU A 6 0.06 -0.60 -0.13
N ALA A 7 0.80 -0.17 -1.15
CA ALA A 7 2.21 -0.50 -1.33
C ALA A 7 3.14 0.53 -0.67
N CYS A 8 4.06 0.06 0.17
CA CYS A 8 5.15 0.88 0.70
C CYS A 8 6.31 0.91 -0.30
N THR A 9 6.68 2.08 -0.82
CA THR A 9 7.58 2.22 -1.98
C THR A 9 8.95 2.84 -1.68
N ALA A 10 9.25 3.24 -0.45
CA ALA A 10 10.46 4.01 -0.12
C ALA A 10 11.10 3.65 1.25
N PRO A 11 12.17 2.82 1.27
CA PRO A 11 12.73 2.09 0.15
C PRO A 11 11.80 0.95 -0.30
N PRO A 12 11.87 0.54 -1.58
CA PRO A 12 11.10 -0.59 -2.07
C PRO A 12 11.56 -1.89 -1.40
N TYR A 13 10.60 -2.72 -0.98
CA TYR A 13 10.88 -4.02 -0.38
C TYR A 13 10.82 -5.12 -1.44
N ARG A 14 12.00 -5.51 -1.95
CA ARG A 14 12.14 -6.44 -3.07
C ARG A 14 11.33 -7.74 -2.96
N PRO A 15 11.18 -8.39 -1.78
CA PRO A 15 10.43 -9.64 -1.67
C PRO A 15 8.97 -9.57 -2.13
N VAL A 16 8.34 -8.38 -2.13
CA VAL A 16 6.93 -8.22 -2.55
C VAL A 16 6.77 -7.69 -3.98
N ALA A 17 7.85 -7.56 -4.75
CA ALA A 17 7.78 -7.03 -6.12
C ALA A 17 6.83 -7.84 -7.03
N ALA A 18 6.89 -9.18 -6.98
CA ALA A 18 5.97 -10.03 -7.73
C ALA A 18 4.51 -9.86 -7.29
N THR A 19 4.26 -9.60 -6.00
CA THR A 19 2.93 -9.27 -5.50
C THR A 19 2.44 -7.94 -6.05
N HIS A 20 3.30 -6.92 -6.14
CA HIS A 20 2.96 -5.64 -6.74
C HIS A 20 2.48 -5.80 -8.20
N ASP A 21 3.24 -6.56 -8.99
CA ASP A 21 2.92 -6.81 -10.39
C ASP A 21 1.61 -7.58 -10.54
N TRP A 22 1.40 -8.61 -9.71
CA TRP A 22 0.17 -9.39 -9.70
C TRP A 22 -1.06 -8.55 -9.32
N VAL A 23 -0.95 -7.69 -8.31
CA VAL A 23 -2.04 -6.80 -7.86
C VAL A 23 -2.42 -5.81 -8.96
N LYS A 24 -1.43 -5.20 -9.63
CA LYS A 24 -1.66 -4.25 -10.73
C LYS A 24 -2.40 -4.88 -11.92
N GLY A 25 -2.35 -6.20 -12.06
CA GLY A 25 -3.12 -6.96 -13.05
C GLY A 25 -4.56 -7.29 -12.63
N GLN A 26 -4.99 -6.99 -11.40
CA GLN A 26 -6.34 -7.30 -10.93
C GLN A 26 -7.33 -6.19 -11.30
N PRO A 27 -8.42 -6.47 -12.03
CA PRO A 27 -9.34 -5.45 -12.53
C PRO A 27 -10.13 -4.73 -11.43
N ASP A 28 -10.39 -5.40 -10.30
CA ASP A 28 -11.23 -4.88 -9.22
C ASP A 28 -10.43 -4.40 -7.98
N TRP A 29 -9.10 -4.27 -8.12
CA TRP A 29 -8.23 -3.82 -7.04
C TRP A 29 -7.76 -2.39 -7.31
N ILE A 30 -7.81 -1.56 -6.27
CA ILE A 30 -7.24 -0.22 -6.28
C ILE A 30 -5.80 -0.31 -5.79
N TRP A 31 -4.87 0.14 -6.63
CA TRP A 31 -3.47 0.33 -6.24
C TRP A 31 -3.31 1.68 -5.54
N ALA A 32 -2.77 1.67 -4.33
CA ALA A 32 -2.40 2.87 -3.59
C ALA A 32 -0.95 2.78 -3.12
N GLU A 33 -0.29 3.92 -3.01
CA GLU A 33 1.12 3.98 -2.57
C GLU A 33 1.27 4.75 -1.27
N LEU A 34 2.25 4.32 -0.48
CA LEU A 34 2.75 5.01 0.69
C LEU A 34 4.25 5.22 0.53
N ASN A 35 4.69 6.48 0.54
CA ASN A 35 6.10 6.84 0.50
C ASN A 35 6.78 6.51 1.85
N SER A 36 6.99 5.22 2.12
CA SER A 36 7.55 4.67 3.36
C SER A 36 8.11 3.27 3.12
N SER A 37 8.83 2.73 4.10
CA SER A 37 9.38 1.37 4.05
C SER A 37 8.31 0.32 4.32
N HIS A 38 8.60 -0.96 4.05
CA HIS A 38 7.71 -2.07 4.40
C HIS A 38 7.34 -2.14 5.89
N SER A 39 8.20 -1.59 6.76
CA SER A 39 7.95 -1.48 8.19
C SER A 39 7.17 -0.22 8.57
N ALA A 40 6.46 0.44 7.64
CA ALA A 40 5.67 1.65 7.90
C ALA A 40 4.73 1.53 9.11
N PRO A 41 4.02 0.40 9.34
CA PRO A 41 3.17 0.26 10.52
C PRO A 41 3.93 0.40 11.85
N LEU A 42 5.24 0.11 11.86
CA LEU A 42 6.10 0.22 13.04
C LEU A 42 6.82 1.58 13.10
N LEU A 43 7.41 2.01 11.98
CA LEU A 43 8.31 3.17 11.95
C LEU A 43 7.58 4.49 11.66
N ALA A 44 6.38 4.43 11.08
CA ALA A 44 5.58 5.60 10.71
C ALA A 44 4.06 5.32 10.86
N PRO A 45 3.60 4.87 12.04
CA PRO A 45 2.21 4.46 12.25
C PRO A 45 1.18 5.55 11.93
N ASN A 46 1.47 6.81 12.27
CA ASN A 46 0.57 7.93 11.96
C ASN A 46 0.39 8.12 10.45
N ARG A 47 1.47 7.99 9.66
CA ARG A 47 1.40 8.07 8.20
C ARG A 47 0.57 6.95 7.60
N VAL A 48 0.63 5.74 8.19
CA VAL A 48 -0.24 4.62 7.80
C VAL A 48 -1.69 4.93 8.13
N ALA A 49 -1.97 5.40 9.34
CA ALA A 49 -3.32 5.75 9.79
C ALA A 49 -3.94 6.84 8.91
N ASP A 50 -3.22 7.92 8.63
CA ASP A 50 -3.67 9.01 7.76
C ASP A 50 -4.01 8.49 6.36
N LYS A 51 -3.17 7.60 5.80
CA LYS A 51 -3.43 7.02 4.48
C LYS A 51 -4.65 6.09 4.49
N LEU A 52 -4.84 5.32 5.55
CA LEU A 52 -6.02 4.47 5.72
C LEU A 52 -7.30 5.29 5.84
N LEU A 53 -7.27 6.41 6.58
CA LEU A 53 -8.40 7.34 6.70
C LEU A 53 -8.72 7.99 5.36
N GLU A 54 -7.72 8.45 4.61
CA GLU A 54 -7.89 8.98 3.25
C GLU A 54 -8.60 7.96 2.33
N MET A 55 -8.16 6.70 2.37
CA MET A 55 -8.71 5.64 1.54
C MET A 55 -10.07 5.13 2.01
N SER A 56 -10.47 5.38 3.26
CA SER A 56 -11.75 4.94 3.81
C SER A 56 -12.96 5.60 3.13
N ALA A 57 -12.73 6.73 2.46
CA ALA A 57 -13.75 7.46 1.70
C ALA A 57 -13.92 6.98 0.25
N LEU A 58 -13.11 6.01 -0.21
CA LEU A 58 -13.19 5.44 -1.56
C LEU A 58 -14.35 4.46 -1.66
#